data_AF-A0A172Y9J7-F1
#
_entry.id   AF-A0A172Y9J7-F1
#
_cell.length_a   1.000
_cell.length_b   1.000
_cell.length_c   1.000
_cell.angle_alpha   90.00
_cell.angle_beta   90.00
_cell.angle_gamma   90.00
#
_symmetry.space_group_name_H-M   'P 1'
#
loop_
_entity.id
_entity.type
_entity.pdbx_description
1 polymer ?
#
loop_
_entity_poly.entity_id
_entity_poly.type
_entity_poly.pdbx_seq_one_letter_code
_entity_poly.pdbx_strand_id
1 'polypeptide(L)'
;MFGRPRRRQEAAPAVPHPTGAGEDEADDGLRAILEQIAEVEAIAVAIYARHGLPDRLGHYRRRRGEDDWALIGEHLTPTEKWDMISGPSDEGEWRFATLAGLGARSDNAEVRRAAAILAACQGLRARLNERAPISAQDLADAMRLGAACGRTTASGDASIKGPTPLCFLPPSDI
;
A
#
# COMPACT_ATOMS: atom_id res chain seq x y z
N MET A 1 70.09 -2.47 5.44
CA MET A 1 69.74 -3.90 5.60
C MET A 1 68.30 -3.97 6.09
N PHE A 2 67.32 -4.11 5.19
CA PHE A 2 65.90 -4.06 5.52
C PHE A 2 65.30 -5.46 5.51
N GLY A 3 64.74 -5.89 6.64
CA GLY A 3 63.93 -7.11 6.74
C GLY A 3 62.67 -6.83 7.55
N ARG A 4 61.52 -6.69 6.89
CA ARG A 4 60.20 -6.65 7.53
C ARG A 4 59.64 -8.08 7.59
N PRO A 5 59.05 -8.54 8.70
CA PRO A 5 58.39 -9.84 8.73
C PRO A 5 57.04 -9.78 7.99
N ARG A 6 56.85 -10.71 7.06
CA ARG A 6 55.57 -10.98 6.37
C ARG A 6 54.57 -11.53 7.40
N ARG A 7 53.49 -10.80 7.64
CA ARG A 7 52.27 -11.34 8.27
C ARG A 7 51.69 -12.38 7.30
N ARG A 8 51.68 -13.66 7.71
CA ARG A 8 50.92 -14.70 7.02
C ARG A 8 49.44 -14.39 7.25
N GLN A 9 48.76 -13.93 6.21
CA GLN A 9 47.31 -13.77 6.22
C GLN A 9 46.71 -15.16 6.03
N GLU A 10 46.19 -15.72 7.11
CA GLU A 10 45.43 -16.97 7.10
C GLU A 10 44.11 -16.68 6.36
N ALA A 11 43.94 -17.32 5.20
CA ALA A 11 42.74 -17.19 4.41
C ALA A 11 41.56 -17.77 5.20
N ALA A 12 40.64 -16.91 5.63
CA ALA A 12 39.36 -17.35 6.18
C ALA A 12 38.63 -18.21 5.12
N PRO A 13 37.94 -19.29 5.51
CA PRO A 13 37.21 -20.11 4.56
C PRO A 13 36.14 -19.26 3.88
N ALA A 14 36.16 -19.25 2.54
CA ALA A 14 35.15 -18.61 1.74
C ALA A 14 33.80 -19.28 2.05
N VAL A 15 32.92 -18.53 2.71
CA VAL A 15 31.53 -18.93 2.90
C VAL A 15 30.91 -18.97 1.50
N PRO A 16 30.40 -20.11 1.01
CA PRO A 16 29.73 -20.14 -0.29
C PRO A 16 28.51 -19.22 -0.20
N HIS A 17 28.54 -18.12 -0.95
CA HIS A 17 27.35 -17.29 -1.15
C HIS A 17 26.36 -18.10 -2.00
N PRO A 18 25.14 -18.40 -1.52
CA PRO A 18 24.13 -19.03 -2.34
C PRO A 18 23.84 -18.09 -3.52
N THR A 19 24.23 -18.52 -4.71
CA THR A 19 24.08 -17.76 -5.94
C THR A 19 22.73 -18.12 -6.56
N GLY A 20 21.79 -17.16 -6.61
CA GLY A 20 20.58 -17.23 -7.45
C GLY A 20 19.25 -17.55 -6.74
N ALA A 21 19.15 -18.65 -5.98
CA ALA A 21 17.84 -19.13 -5.53
C ALA A 21 17.08 -18.20 -4.55
N GLY A 22 17.81 -17.42 -3.73
CA GLY A 22 17.19 -16.54 -2.74
C GLY A 22 16.66 -15.22 -3.30
N GLU A 23 17.10 -14.81 -4.50
CA GLU A 23 16.62 -13.59 -5.16
C GLU A 23 15.29 -13.86 -5.88
N ASP A 24 15.19 -15.01 -6.55
CA ASP A 24 13.96 -15.44 -7.23
C ASP A 24 12.81 -15.70 -6.24
N GLU A 25 13.08 -16.38 -5.12
CA GLU A 25 12.07 -16.60 -4.06
C GLU A 25 11.63 -15.29 -3.38
N ALA A 26 12.53 -14.31 -3.24
CA ALA A 26 12.21 -13.01 -2.66
C ALA A 26 11.35 -12.16 -3.62
N ASP A 27 11.64 -12.20 -4.93
CA ASP A 27 10.84 -11.52 -5.95
C ASP A 27 9.44 -12.17 -6.09
N ASP A 28 9.34 -13.50 -5.96
CA ASP A 28 8.07 -14.22 -5.90
C ASP A 28 7.25 -13.86 -4.66
N GLY A 29 7.90 -13.76 -3.50
CA GLY A 29 7.26 -13.30 -2.26
C GLY A 29 6.74 -11.87 -2.36
N LEU A 30 7.53 -10.96 -2.94
CA LEU A 30 7.11 -9.57 -3.18
C LEU A 30 5.90 -9.51 -4.12
N ARG A 31 5.90 -10.29 -5.20
CA ARG A 31 4.79 -10.38 -6.15
C ARG A 31 3.51 -10.86 -5.48
N ALA A 32 3.59 -11.90 -4.64
CA ALA A 32 2.44 -12.42 -3.90
C ALA A 32 1.85 -11.38 -2.93
N ILE A 33 2.70 -10.60 -2.24
CA ILE A 33 2.25 -9.51 -1.35
C ILE A 33 1.54 -8.41 -2.15
N LEU A 34 2.09 -8.01 -3.30
CA LEU A 34 1.48 -7.00 -4.16
C LEU A 34 0.13 -7.46 -4.73
N GLU A 35 -0.02 -8.74 -5.04
CA GLU A 35 -1.29 -9.34 -5.47
C GLU A 35 -2.34 -9.31 -4.36
N GLN A 36 -1.96 -9.68 -3.12
CA GLN A 36 -2.86 -9.57 -1.97
C GLN A 36 -3.28 -8.13 -1.68
N ILE A 37 -2.37 -7.17 -1.81
CA ILE A 37 -2.70 -5.75 -1.68
C ILE A 37 -3.75 -5.36 -2.73
N ALA A 38 -3.58 -5.77 -3.98
CA ALA A 38 -4.51 -5.47 -5.07
C ALA A 38 -5.91 -6.07 -4.81
N GLU A 39 -5.99 -7.28 -4.26
CA GLU A 39 -7.26 -7.91 -3.89
C GLU A 39 -7.99 -7.13 -2.79
N VAL A 40 -7.27 -6.71 -1.75
CA VAL A 40 -7.84 -5.90 -0.67
C VAL A 40 -8.27 -4.51 -1.18
N GLU A 41 -7.51 -3.91 -2.08
CA GLU A 41 -7.87 -2.65 -2.75
C GLU A 41 -9.17 -2.82 -3.55
N ALA A 42 -9.34 -3.90 -4.31
CA ALA A 42 -10.55 -4.18 -5.07
C ALA A 42 -11.80 -4.30 -4.18
N ILE A 43 -11.68 -4.97 -3.03
CA ILE A 43 -12.77 -5.06 -2.04
C ILE A 43 -13.12 -3.68 -1.49
N ALA A 44 -12.12 -2.87 -1.15
CA ALA A 44 -12.36 -1.52 -0.63
C ALA A 44 -13.01 -0.61 -1.68
N VAL A 45 -12.60 -0.71 -2.95
CA VAL A 45 -13.19 0.02 -4.08
C VAL A 45 -14.65 -0.38 -4.31
N ALA A 46 -15.00 -1.67 -4.19
CA ALA A 46 -16.37 -2.13 -4.32
C ALA A 46 -17.32 -1.48 -3.29
N ILE A 47 -16.81 -1.12 -2.10
CA ILE A 47 -17.59 -0.38 -1.10
C ILE A 47 -17.92 1.03 -1.61
N TYR A 48 -16.99 1.71 -2.28
CA TYR A 48 -17.26 3.05 -2.82
C TYR A 48 -18.35 3.02 -3.89
N ALA A 49 -18.29 2.05 -4.82
CA ALA A 49 -19.30 1.87 -5.87
C ALA A 49 -20.72 1.67 -5.28
N ARG A 50 -20.84 0.89 -4.20
CA ARG A 50 -22.11 0.66 -3.49
C ARG A 50 -22.72 1.93 -2.87
N HIS A 51 -21.90 2.95 -2.61
CA HIS A 51 -22.31 4.22 -2.02
C HIS A 51 -22.31 5.38 -3.02
N GLY A 52 -22.28 5.09 -4.34
CA GLY A 52 -22.36 6.10 -5.39
C GLY A 52 -21.12 7.00 -5.51
N LEU A 53 -19.98 6.53 -4.98
CA LEU A 53 -18.70 7.21 -5.10
C LEU A 53 -17.87 6.61 -6.25
N PRO A 54 -16.82 7.32 -6.72
CA PRO A 54 -15.94 6.79 -7.75
C PRO A 54 -15.37 5.41 -7.39
N ASP A 55 -15.28 4.54 -8.40
CA ASP A 55 -14.93 3.13 -8.26
C ASP A 55 -13.58 2.78 -8.91
N ARG A 56 -12.74 3.79 -9.16
CA ARG A 56 -11.37 3.60 -9.67
C ARG A 56 -10.34 4.14 -8.69
N LEU A 57 -9.23 3.42 -8.52
CA LEU A 57 -8.11 3.97 -7.77
C LEU A 57 -7.56 5.21 -8.47
N GLY A 58 -7.08 6.17 -7.68
CA GLY A 58 -6.35 7.32 -8.23
C GLY A 58 -6.70 8.66 -7.62
N HIS A 59 -6.42 9.68 -8.43
CA HIS A 59 -6.55 11.09 -8.12
C HIS A 59 -7.72 11.70 -8.88
N TYR A 60 -8.49 12.50 -8.17
CA TYR A 60 -9.74 13.07 -8.66
C TYR A 60 -9.72 14.58 -8.53
N ARG A 61 -10.38 15.25 -9.48
CA ARG A 61 -10.70 16.68 -9.44
C ARG A 61 -12.20 16.90 -9.50
N ARG A 62 -12.64 18.01 -8.92
CA ARG A 62 -14.01 18.50 -9.04
C ARG A 62 -14.01 20.00 -9.12
N ARG A 63 -14.81 20.58 -10.03
CA ARG A 63 -15.00 22.03 -10.09
C ARG A 63 -15.94 22.47 -8.96
N ARG A 64 -15.74 23.67 -8.40
CA ARG A 64 -16.70 24.23 -7.44
C ARG A 64 -18.07 24.43 -8.13
N GLY A 65 -19.10 23.76 -7.63
CA GLY A 65 -20.45 23.78 -8.19
C GLY A 65 -20.82 22.54 -9.01
N GLU A 66 -19.84 21.68 -9.32
CA GLU A 66 -20.09 20.33 -9.83
C GLU A 66 -20.20 19.35 -8.66
N ASP A 67 -21.07 18.36 -8.82
CA ASP A 67 -21.24 17.27 -7.86
C ASP A 67 -20.27 16.11 -8.12
N ASP A 68 -19.90 15.89 -9.39
CA ASP A 68 -19.14 14.72 -9.84
C ASP A 68 -17.63 14.91 -9.75
N TRP A 69 -16.93 13.85 -9.30
CA TRP A 69 -15.48 13.78 -9.29
C TRP A 69 -14.97 13.15 -10.59
N ALA A 70 -14.14 13.88 -11.33
CA ALA A 70 -13.49 13.39 -12.54
C ALA A 70 -12.11 12.79 -12.22
N LEU A 71 -11.84 11.59 -12.74
CA LEU A 71 -10.52 10.95 -12.63
C LEU A 71 -9.48 11.73 -13.43
N ILE A 72 -8.35 12.01 -12.81
CA ILE A 72 -7.19 12.68 -13.42
C ILE A 72 -6.14 11.66 -13.83
N GLY A 73 -5.94 10.63 -12.98
CA GLY A 73 -4.98 9.56 -13.21
C GLY A 73 -4.84 8.67 -11.97
N GLU A 74 -4.40 7.43 -12.18
CA GLU A 74 -4.18 6.46 -11.10
C GLU A 74 -2.96 6.80 -10.25
N HIS A 75 -1.93 7.33 -10.91
CA HIS A 75 -0.69 7.80 -10.28
C HIS A 75 -0.40 9.21 -10.75
N LEU A 76 -0.05 10.10 -9.82
CA LEU A 76 0.48 11.41 -10.12
C LEU A 76 1.87 11.55 -9.51
N THR A 77 2.82 11.97 -10.33
CA THR A 77 4.17 12.35 -9.91
C THR A 77 4.12 13.57 -8.98
N PRO A 78 5.15 13.78 -8.13
CA PRO A 78 5.25 14.99 -7.32
C PRO A 78 5.18 16.28 -8.15
N THR A 79 5.77 16.28 -9.35
CA THR A 79 5.74 17.42 -10.27
C THR A 79 4.32 17.70 -10.76
N GLU A 80 3.58 16.70 -11.23
CA GLU A 80 2.20 16.88 -11.69
C GLU A 80 1.28 17.35 -10.54
N LYS A 81 1.49 16.85 -9.32
CA LYS A 81 0.78 17.35 -8.13
C LYS A 81 1.10 18.82 -7.86
N TRP A 82 2.37 19.21 -8.02
CA TRP A 82 2.78 20.60 -7.82
C TRP A 82 2.21 21.53 -8.88
N ASP A 83 2.21 21.12 -10.14
CA ASP A 83 1.63 21.89 -11.24
C ASP A 83 0.12 22.14 -11.03
N MET A 84 -0.58 21.15 -10.46
CA MET A 84 -2.01 21.29 -10.10
C MET A 84 -2.25 22.28 -8.96
N ILE A 85 -1.35 22.37 -7.98
CA ILE A 85 -1.46 23.33 -6.85
C ILE A 85 -1.03 24.73 -7.29
N SER A 86 -0.03 24.81 -8.17
CA SER A 86 0.65 26.07 -8.54
C SER A 86 0.07 26.71 -9.80
N GLY A 87 -0.76 25.99 -10.56
CA GLY A 87 -1.32 26.45 -11.82
C GLY A 87 -2.31 27.62 -11.65
N PRO A 88 -2.44 28.49 -12.68
CA PRO A 88 -3.37 29.61 -12.66
C PRO A 88 -4.82 29.10 -12.53
N SER A 89 -5.50 29.46 -11.43
CA SER A 89 -6.93 29.20 -11.23
C SER A 89 -7.79 30.18 -12.05
N ASP A 90 -7.63 30.16 -13.37
CA ASP A 90 -8.40 31.04 -14.28
C ASP A 90 -9.81 30.48 -14.56
N GLU A 91 -10.13 29.26 -14.12
CA GLU A 91 -11.42 28.62 -14.35
C GLU A 91 -12.00 27.94 -13.10
N GLY A 92 -12.42 28.76 -12.13
CA GLY A 92 -13.12 28.26 -10.94
C GLY A 92 -12.22 27.51 -9.95
N GLU A 93 -12.65 27.48 -8.68
CA GLU A 93 -11.88 26.85 -7.61
C GLU A 93 -11.96 25.32 -7.75
N TRP A 94 -10.92 24.71 -8.32
CA TRP A 94 -10.80 23.26 -8.43
C TRP A 94 -10.47 22.65 -7.07
N ARG A 95 -11.13 21.54 -6.75
CA ARG A 95 -10.83 20.71 -5.59
C ARG A 95 -10.16 19.42 -6.04
N PHE A 96 -9.15 19.00 -5.30
CA PHE A 96 -8.37 17.80 -5.59
C PHE A 96 -8.40 16.83 -4.41
N ALA A 97 -8.48 15.53 -4.68
CA ALA A 97 -8.43 14.50 -3.66
C ALA A 97 -7.98 13.15 -4.24
N THR A 98 -7.37 12.30 -3.42
CA THR A 98 -7.24 10.87 -3.72
C THR A 98 -8.56 10.15 -3.41
N LEU A 99 -8.79 8.97 -3.98
CA LEU A 99 -9.95 8.14 -3.63
C LEU A 99 -10.06 7.91 -2.11
N ALA A 100 -8.94 7.59 -1.46
CA ALA A 100 -8.87 7.46 0.00
C ALA A 100 -9.25 8.78 0.70
N GLY A 101 -8.75 9.92 0.20
CA GLY A 101 -9.10 11.24 0.72
C GLY A 101 -10.59 11.61 0.55
N LEU A 102 -11.24 11.14 -0.51
CA LEU A 102 -12.69 11.29 -0.70
C LEU A 102 -13.46 10.54 0.38
N GLY A 103 -13.16 9.25 0.57
CA GLY A 103 -13.88 8.42 1.52
C GLY A 103 -13.60 8.78 2.98
N ALA A 104 -12.41 9.30 3.30
CA ALA A 104 -12.06 9.75 4.65
C ALA A 104 -12.98 10.87 5.18
N ARG A 105 -13.56 11.69 4.27
CA ARG A 105 -14.50 12.77 4.59
C ARG A 105 -15.96 12.40 4.36
N SER A 106 -16.26 11.14 4.04
CA SER A 106 -17.63 10.67 3.83
C SER A 106 -18.40 10.60 5.15
N ASP A 107 -19.69 10.90 5.12
CA ASP A 107 -20.60 10.70 6.26
C ASP A 107 -20.87 9.21 6.53
N ASN A 108 -20.65 8.35 5.54
CA ASN A 108 -20.83 6.91 5.66
C ASN A 108 -19.63 6.23 6.37
N ALA A 109 -19.91 5.51 7.46
CA ALA A 109 -18.88 4.86 8.26
C ALA A 109 -18.19 3.68 7.54
N GLU A 110 -18.88 2.97 6.66
CA GLU A 110 -18.31 1.89 5.83
C GLU A 110 -17.33 2.46 4.80
N VAL A 111 -17.69 3.57 4.16
CA VAL A 111 -16.82 4.30 3.23
C VAL A 111 -15.56 4.83 3.93
N ARG A 112 -15.70 5.40 5.14
CA ARG A 112 -14.53 5.85 5.93
C ARG A 112 -13.58 4.70 6.28
N ARG A 113 -14.11 3.49 6.51
CA ARG A 113 -13.28 2.29 6.74
C ARG A 113 -12.56 1.87 5.47
N ALA A 114 -13.27 1.81 4.34
CA ALA A 114 -12.68 1.50 3.05
C ALA A 114 -11.57 2.50 2.69
N ALA A 115 -11.77 3.79 2.98
CA ALA A 115 -10.75 4.83 2.82
C ALA A 115 -9.47 4.56 3.64
N ALA A 116 -9.62 4.14 4.89
CA ALA A 116 -8.49 3.81 5.75
C ALA A 116 -7.71 2.58 5.23
N ILE A 117 -8.42 1.58 4.70
CA ILE A 117 -7.81 0.42 4.03
C ILE A 117 -6.99 0.87 2.82
N LEU A 118 -7.58 1.67 1.93
CA LEU A 118 -6.89 2.19 0.74
C LEU A 118 -5.64 3.01 1.10
N ALA A 119 -5.72 3.85 2.15
CA ALA A 119 -4.57 4.62 2.61
C ALA A 119 -3.44 3.73 3.13
N ALA A 120 -3.77 2.66 3.87
CA ALA A 120 -2.78 1.68 4.34
C ALA A 120 -2.14 0.91 3.18
N CYS A 121 -2.94 0.44 2.20
CA CYS A 121 -2.44 -0.22 0.99
C CYS A 121 -1.49 0.68 0.20
N GLN A 122 -1.83 1.97 0.01
CA GLN A 122 -0.95 2.93 -0.66
C GLN A 122 0.38 3.11 0.07
N GLY A 123 0.36 3.20 1.41
CA GLY A 123 1.59 3.29 2.22
C GLY A 123 2.50 2.07 2.07
N LEU A 124 1.91 0.87 2.10
CA LEU A 124 2.63 -0.39 1.90
C LEU A 124 3.24 -0.49 0.50
N ARG A 125 2.48 -0.17 -0.56
CA ARG A 125 3.01 -0.18 -1.94
C ARG A 125 4.18 0.76 -2.14
N ALA A 126 4.10 1.98 -1.62
CA ALA A 126 5.17 2.96 -1.74
C ALA A 126 6.49 2.42 -1.18
N ARG A 127 6.44 1.82 0.02
CA ARG A 127 7.63 1.29 0.70
C ARG A 127 8.17 0.01 0.07
N LEU A 128 7.30 -0.89 -0.38
CA LEU A 128 7.69 -2.10 -1.10
C LEU A 128 8.38 -1.76 -2.43
N ASN A 129 7.86 -0.77 -3.17
CA ASN A 129 8.47 -0.29 -4.41
C ASN A 129 9.82 0.42 -4.18
N GLU A 130 9.98 1.12 -3.06
CA GLU A 130 11.24 1.79 -2.70
C GLU A 130 12.30 0.82 -2.11
N ARG A 131 11.99 -0.48 -1.96
CA ARG A 131 12.81 -1.47 -1.24
C ARG A 131 13.29 -0.94 0.13
N ALA A 132 12.46 -0.14 0.78
CA ALA A 132 12.80 0.49 2.05
C ALA A 132 12.85 -0.56 3.17
N PRO A 133 13.74 -0.42 4.17
CA PRO A 133 13.71 -1.28 5.35
C PRO A 133 12.34 -1.22 6.04
N ILE A 134 11.84 -2.38 6.47
CA ILE A 134 10.59 -2.49 7.24
C ILE A 134 10.70 -1.62 8.49
N SER A 135 9.77 -0.70 8.66
CA SER A 135 9.71 0.25 9.76
C SER A 135 8.59 -0.10 10.74
N ALA A 136 8.60 0.52 11.92
CA ALA A 136 7.50 0.40 12.89
C ALA A 136 6.15 0.87 12.31
N GLN A 137 6.17 1.78 11.33
CA GLN A 137 4.97 2.26 10.65
C GLN A 137 4.37 1.16 9.76
N ASP A 138 5.19 0.30 9.15
CA ASP A 138 4.73 -0.82 8.32
C ASP A 138 3.99 -1.87 9.15
N LEU A 139 4.53 -2.19 10.33
CA LEU A 139 3.84 -3.03 11.31
C LEU A 139 2.52 -2.41 11.76
N ALA A 140 2.49 -1.10 12.02
CA ALA A 140 1.27 -0.39 12.38
C ALA A 140 0.22 -0.43 11.26
N ASP A 141 0.65 -0.28 10.00
CA ASP A 141 -0.25 -0.31 8.85
C ASP A 141 -0.75 -1.73 8.55
N ALA A 142 0.10 -2.74 8.67
CA ALA A 142 -0.30 -4.14 8.60
C ALA A 142 -1.31 -4.52 9.70
N MET A 143 -1.08 -4.06 10.95
CA MET A 143 -2.03 -4.26 12.05
C MET A 143 -3.36 -3.54 11.82
N ARG A 144 -3.33 -2.29 11.33
CA ARG A 144 -4.55 -1.54 10.97
C ARG A 144 -5.31 -2.23 9.85
N LEU A 145 -4.61 -2.76 8.87
CA LEU A 145 -5.18 -3.51 7.74
C LEU A 145 -5.86 -4.79 8.24
N GLY A 146 -5.16 -5.61 9.03
CA GLY A 146 -5.72 -6.82 9.63
C GLY A 146 -6.96 -6.52 10.49
N ALA A 147 -6.91 -5.47 11.31
CA ALA A 147 -8.04 -5.06 12.13
C ALA A 147 -9.22 -4.53 11.28
N ALA A 148 -8.95 -3.83 10.18
CA ALA A 148 -9.97 -3.33 9.26
C ALA A 148 -10.64 -4.49 8.51
N CYS A 149 -9.86 -5.44 7.99
CA CYS A 149 -10.36 -6.64 7.32
C CYS A 149 -11.19 -7.53 8.27
N GLY A 150 -10.75 -7.75 9.51
CA GLY A 150 -11.51 -8.55 10.48
C GLY A 150 -12.88 -7.95 10.84
N ARG A 151 -13.04 -6.63 10.74
CA ARG A 151 -14.31 -5.94 11.01
C ARG A 151 -15.25 -5.89 9.81
N THR A 152 -14.72 -5.96 8.59
CA THR A 152 -15.55 -6.04 7.37
C THR A 152 -16.09 -7.45 7.18
N THR A 153 -15.32 -8.50 7.50
CA THR A 153 -15.79 -9.89 7.46
C THR A 153 -16.75 -10.26 8.59
N ALA A 154 -16.67 -9.60 9.75
CA ALA A 154 -17.60 -9.81 10.85
C ALA A 154 -18.98 -9.13 10.67
N SER A 155 -19.09 -8.17 9.74
CA SER A 155 -20.32 -7.42 9.49
C SER A 155 -21.10 -7.90 8.26
N GLY A 156 -20.54 -8.82 7.49
CA GLY A 156 -21.20 -9.51 6.38
C GLY A 156 -21.24 -11.00 6.66
N ASP A 157 -22.44 -11.54 6.84
CA ASP A 157 -22.66 -12.98 7.02
C ASP A 157 -22.11 -13.79 5.83
N ALA A 158 -21.77 -15.05 6.11
CA ALA A 158 -20.87 -15.94 5.41
C ALA A 158 -21.00 -16.04 3.87
N SER A 159 -19.87 -16.42 3.25
CA SER A 159 -19.70 -16.83 1.84
C SER A 159 -19.11 -15.78 0.89
N ILE A 160 -17.97 -15.20 1.27
CA ILE A 160 -16.93 -14.91 0.29
C ILE A 160 -15.78 -15.86 0.64
N LYS A 161 -15.41 -16.76 -0.29
CA LYS A 161 -14.09 -17.42 -0.28
C LYS A 161 -13.05 -16.32 -0.51
N GLY A 162 -12.83 -15.50 0.51
CA GLY A 162 -11.75 -14.53 0.53
C GLY A 162 -10.44 -15.22 0.93
N PRO A 163 -9.30 -14.58 0.66
CA PRO A 163 -7.99 -15.10 1.03
C PRO A 163 -7.99 -15.29 2.54
N THR A 164 -7.52 -16.46 2.97
CA THR A 164 -7.43 -16.85 4.38
C THR A 164 -6.76 -15.69 5.13
N PRO A 165 -7.39 -15.13 6.18
CA PRO A 165 -6.74 -14.10 6.96
C PRO A 165 -5.42 -14.66 7.47
N LEU A 166 -4.33 -13.89 7.32
CA LEU A 166 -3.03 -14.25 7.89
C LEU A 166 -3.15 -14.22 9.42
N CYS A 167 -3.57 -15.35 9.98
CA CYS A 167 -3.56 -15.58 11.41
C CYS A 167 -2.14 -15.92 11.81
N PHE A 168 -1.44 -14.97 12.42
CA PHE A 168 -0.25 -15.27 13.19
C PHE A 168 -0.68 -16.12 14.39
N LEU A 169 -0.58 -17.43 14.24
CA LEU A 169 -0.73 -18.36 15.35
C LEU A 169 0.44 -18.13 16.31
N PRO A 170 0.18 -17.97 17.63
CA PRO A 170 1.26 -17.92 18.60
C PRO A 170 2.08 -19.22 18.52
N PRO A 171 3.39 -19.17 18.78
CA PRO A 171 4.22 -20.37 18.79
C PRO A 171 3.62 -21.36 19.79
N SER A 172 3.33 -22.56 19.32
CA SER A 172 2.93 -23.65 20.21
C SER A 172 4.16 -24.01 21.03
N ASP A 173 4.08 -23.81 22.34
CA ASP A 173 5.11 -24.26 23.28
C ASP A 173 5.37 -25.77 23.04
N ILE A 174 6.63 -26.12 22.75
CA ILE A 174 7.17 -27.48 22.74
C ILE A 174 7.91 -27.70 24.06
#